data_AF-A0AA51PHC7-F1
#
_entry.id   AF-A0AA51PHC7-F1
#
_cell.length_a   1.000
_cell.length_b   1.000
_cell.length_c   1.000
_cell.angle_alpha   90.00
_cell.angle_beta   90.00
_cell.angle_gamma   90.00
#
_symmetry.space_group_name_H-M   'P 1'
#
loop_
_entity.id
_entity.type
_entity.pdbx_description
1 polymer ?
#
loop_
_entity_poly.entity_id
_entity_poly.type
_entity_poly.pdbx_seq_one_letter_code
_entity_poly.pdbx_strand_id
1 'polypeptide(L)' 'CAGFLNSLGYSATVLVRSVPLRGFDQQMANMVTSEMETKGVKFHHKCIPLSVEKLPSGQLKARWVNTET' A
#
# COMPACT_ATOMS: atom_id res chain seq x y z
N CYS A 1 5.74 -7.94 -0.41
CA CYS A 1 5.21 -8.51 0.85
C CYS A 1 3.68 -8.57 0.90
N ALA A 2 2.97 -7.47 0.63
CA ALA A 2 1.50 -7.42 0.75
C ALA A 2 0.76 -8.61 0.11
N GLY A 3 1.20 -9.10 -1.05
CA GLY A 3 0.58 -10.26 -1.72
C GLY A 3 0.56 -11.54 -0.86
N PHE A 4 1.67 -11.89 -0.20
CA PHE A 4 1.69 -13.11 0.64
C PHE A 4 0.96 -12.90 1.97
N LEU A 5 0.98 -11.68 2.54
CA LEU A 5 0.23 -11.39 3.76
C LEU A 5 -1.27 -11.56 3.51
N ASN A 6 -1.73 -11.04 2.37
CA ASN A 6 -3.10 -11.19 1.92
C ASN A 6 -3.48 -12.66 1.67
N SER A 7 -2.59 -13.46 1.04
CA SER A 7 -2.87 -14.89 0.84
C SER A 7 -2.91 -15.70 2.14
N LEU A 8 -2.28 -15.23 3.21
CA LEU A 8 -2.35 -15.83 4.55
C LEU A 8 -3.55 -15.33 5.38
N GLY A 9 -4.43 -14.50 4.79
CA GLY A 9 -5.62 -13.98 5.46
C GLY A 9 -5.40 -12.68 6.25
N TYR A 10 -4.20 -12.08 6.18
CA TYR A 10 -3.96 -10.78 6.80
C TYR A 10 -4.34 -9.63 5.86
N SER A 11 -5.04 -8.62 6.38
CA SER A 11 -5.33 -7.40 5.63
C SER A 11 -4.03 -6.62 5.33
N ALA A 12 -3.81 -6.25 4.08
CA ALA A 12 -2.64 -5.49 3.66
C ALA A 12 -3.03 -4.27 2.81
N THR A 13 -2.42 -3.12 3.14
CA THR A 13 -2.53 -1.87 2.38
C THR A 13 -1.14 -1.38 2.00
N VAL A 14 -0.95 -0.96 0.75
CA VAL A 14 0.31 -0.43 0.22
C VAL A 14 0.16 1.07 -0.04
N LEU A 15 1.01 1.88 0.60
CA LEU A 15 1.14 3.30 0.28
C LEU A 15 2.21 3.49 -0.81
N VAL A 16 1.83 4.06 -1.95
CA VAL A 16 2.74 4.31 -3.08
C VAL A 16 3.04 5.80 -3.16
N ARG A 17 4.30 6.21 -2.96
CA ARG A 17 4.67 7.63 -3.05
C ARG A 17 4.55 8.20 -4.46
N SER A 18 4.97 7.45 -5.48
CA SER A 18 5.06 7.95 -6.86
C SER A 18 4.50 6.97 -7.89
N VAL A 19 5.28 5.96 -8.28
CA VAL A 19 4.88 4.86 -9.17
C VAL A 19 5.30 3.52 -8.55
N PRO A 20 4.51 2.45 -8.72
CA PRO A 20 4.92 1.11 -8.30
C PRO A 20 6.08 0.60 -9.16
N LEU A 21 6.99 -0.18 -8.54
CA LEU A 21 8.09 -0.86 -9.24
C LEU A 21 8.91 0.06 -10.16
N ARG A 22 9.34 1.22 -9.65
CA ARG A 22 10.18 2.16 -10.39
C ARG A 22 11.42 1.44 -10.93
N GLY A 23 11.71 1.65 -12.22
CA GLY A 23 12.82 0.99 -12.93
C GLY A 23 12.40 -0.25 -13.73
N PHE A 24 11.15 -0.69 -13.58
CA PHE A 24 10.55 -1.72 -14.43
C PHE A 24 9.65 -1.10 -15.50
N ASP A 25 9.30 -1.89 -16.50
CA ASP A 25 8.25 -1.55 -17.46
C ASP A 25 6.95 -1.18 -16.71
N GLN A 26 6.41 -0.01 -17.00
CA GLN A 26 5.28 0.54 -16.25
C GLN A 26 3.95 -0.11 -16.63
N GLN A 27 3.81 -0.65 -17.83
CA GLN A 27 2.63 -1.43 -18.20
C GLN A 27 2.59 -2.73 -17.38
N MET A 28 3.73 -3.41 -17.28
CA MET A 28 3.88 -4.61 -16.46
C MET A 28 3.66 -4.31 -14.97
N ALA A 29 4.22 -3.20 -14.46
CA ALA A 29 4.02 -2.79 -13.08
C ALA A 29 2.53 -2.57 -12.74
N ASN A 30 1.80 -1.90 -13.64
CA ASN A 30 0.37 -1.65 -13.47
C ASN A 30 -0.46 -2.94 -13.53
N MET A 31 -0.11 -3.89 -14.41
CA MET A 31 -0.77 -5.20 -14.44
C MET A 31 -0.59 -5.96 -13.12
N VAL A 32 0.62 -5.96 -12.56
CA VAL A 32 0.91 -6.60 -11.27
C VAL A 32 0.11 -5.94 -10.15
N THR A 33 0.09 -4.61 -10.07
CA THR A 33 -0.66 -3.93 -9.00
C THR A 33 -2.16 -4.12 -9.14
N SER A 34 -2.70 -4.09 -10.36
CA SER A 34 -4.12 -4.32 -10.61
C SER A 34 -4.54 -5.74 -10.19
N GLU A 35 -3.73 -6.75 -10.51
CA GLU A 35 -3.98 -8.13 -10.06
C GLU A 35 -3.94 -8.25 -8.53
N MET A 36 -3.03 -7.53 -7.86
CA MET A 36 -2.98 -7.49 -6.40
C MET A 36 -4.22 -6.82 -5.79
N GLU A 37 -4.73 -5.76 -6.42
CA GLU A 37 -5.99 -5.10 -6.02
C GLU A 37 -7.19 -6.01 -6.18
N THR A 38 -7.31 -6.71 -7.31
CA THR A 38 -8.36 -7.72 -7.54
C THR A 38 -8.33 -8.83 -6.49
N LYS A 39 -7.13 -9.19 -6.01
CA LYS A 39 -6.94 -10.19 -4.94
C LYS A 39 -7.17 -9.65 -3.52
N GLY A 40 -7.47 -8.35 -3.35
CA GLY A 40 -7.85 -7.76 -2.06
C GLY A 40 -6.78 -6.90 -1.37
N VAL A 41 -5.60 -6.72 -1.97
CA VAL A 41 -4.60 -5.78 -1.45
C VAL A 41 -5.04 -4.35 -1.78
N LYS A 42 -5.09 -3.47 -0.78
CA LYS A 42 -5.47 -2.07 -1.00
C LYS A 42 -4.26 -1.24 -1.41
N PHE A 43 -4.41 -0.34 -2.38
CA PHE A 43 -3.38 0.63 -2.73
C PHE A 43 -3.86 2.05 -2.49
N HIS A 44 -3.00 2.86 -1.87
CA HIS A 44 -3.17 4.31 -1.83
C HIS A 44 -2.01 4.96 -2.58
N HIS A 45 -2.34 5.55 -3.71
CA HIS A 45 -1.37 6.24 -4.54
C HIS A 45 -1.10 7.64 -3.99
N LYS A 46 0.10 8.14 -4.30
CA LYS A 46 0.55 9.51 -4.02
C LYS A 46 0.48 9.85 -2.55
N CYS A 47 0.78 8.85 -1.72
CA CYS A 47 0.72 8.98 -0.27
C CYS A 47 2.12 9.05 0.34
N ILE A 48 2.31 9.98 1.29
CA ILE A 48 3.53 10.12 2.08
C ILE A 48 3.18 9.87 3.56
N PRO A 49 3.79 8.85 4.20
CA PRO A 49 3.58 8.62 5.63
C PRO A 49 4.17 9.76 6.46
N LEU A 50 3.44 10.17 7.49
CA LEU A 50 3.77 11.30 8.37
C LEU A 50 4.23 10.82 9.75
N SER A 51 3.48 9.91 10.37
CA SER A 51 3.80 9.41 11.70
C SER A 51 3.12 8.08 11.99
N VAL A 52 3.63 7.38 13.00
CA VAL A 52 2.99 6.20 13.60
C VAL A 52 2.93 6.42 15.11
N GLU A 53 1.77 6.15 15.71
CA GLU A 53 1.53 6.26 17.15
C GLU A 53 0.96 4.95 17.69
N LYS A 54 1.42 4.50 18.86
CA LYS A 54 0.84 3.33 19.53
C LYS A 54 -0.32 3.75 20.40
N LEU A 55 -1.50 3.19 20.13
CA LEU A 55 -2.71 3.46 20.89
C LEU A 55 -2.72 2.67 22.21
N PRO A 56 -3.53 3.08 23.22
CA PRO A 56 -3.74 2.31 24.44
C PRO A 56 -4.21 0.87 24.20
N SER A 57 -4.91 0.62 23.08
CA SER A 57 -5.33 -0.72 22.64
C SER A 57 -4.18 -1.61 22.14
N GLY A 58 -2.96 -1.08 22.03
CA GLY A 58 -1.79 -1.75 21.46
C GLY A 58 -1.69 -1.65 19.94
N GLN A 59 -2.73 -1.19 19.24
CA GLN A 59 -2.72 -0.99 17.79
C GLN A 59 -1.88 0.23 17.40
N LEU A 60 -1.38 0.23 16.15
CA LEU A 60 -0.63 1.35 15.58
C LEU A 60 -1.53 2.22 14.71
N LYS A 61 -1.62 3.51 15.04
CA LYS A 61 -2.29 4.52 14.22
C LYS A 61 -1.27 5.17 13.29
N ALA A 62 -1.35 4.83 12.01
CA ALA A 62 -0.56 5.47 10.96
C ALA A 62 -1.28 6.71 10.42
N ARG A 63 -0.54 7.80 10.19
CA ARG A 63 -1.01 9.00 9.49
C ARG A 63 -0.21 9.18 8.21
N TRP A 64 -0.87 9.58 7.14
CA TRP A 64 -0.26 9.90 5.86
C TRP A 64 -1.03 11.05 5.19
N VAL A 65 -0.38 11.72 4.25
CA VAL A 65 -0.98 12.74 3.39
C VAL A 65 -1.07 12.22 1.96
N ASN A 66 -2.19 12.44 1.30
CA ASN A 66 -2.30 12.28 -0.14
C ASN A 66 -1.84 13.60 -0.79
N THR A 67 -0.85 13.53 -1.68
CA THR A 67 -0.24 14.72 -2.29
C THR A 67 -0.97 15.22 -3.54
N GLU A 68 -2.07 14.58 -3.94
CA GLU A 68 -2.92 15.00 -5.08
C GLU A 68 -4.24 15.65 -4.64
N THR A 69 -4.51 15.73 -3.33
CA THR A 69 -5.72 16.34 -2.74
C THR A 69 -5.34 17.53 -1.88
#